data_AF-A0A2D6Y698-F1
#
_entry.id   AF-A0A2D6Y698-F1
#
_cell.length_a   1.000
_cell.length_b   1.000
_cell.length_c   1.000
_cell.angle_alpha   90.00
_cell.angle_beta   90.00
_cell.angle_gamma   90.00
#
_symmetry.space_group_name_H-M   'P 1'
#
loop_
_entity.id
_entity.type
_entity.pdbx_description
1 polymer ?
#
loop_
_entity_poly.entity_id
_entity_poly.type
_entity_poly.pdbx_seq_one_letter_code
_entity_poly.pdbx_strand_id
1 'polypeptide(L)'
;MKTLKLHLPKPLVRQLNRYAKKHGISLEAAAIAAIERNATSKQDQRINVISDRLTQVEQRLSTLINDQPVTTSAETVITNECEAQAELFLTDDEQHSRRNLAYQTWLEHYKNHPEDLETGRSPHEMAALKASVV
;
A
#
# COMPACT_ATOMS: atom_id res chain seq x y z
N MET A 1 -17.64 -33.19 22.75
CA MET A 1 -17.43 -31.75 23.02
C MET A 1 -16.10 -31.57 23.73
N LYS A 2 -15.23 -30.66 23.27
CA LYS A 2 -13.98 -30.34 23.96
C LYS A 2 -14.28 -29.29 25.05
N THR A 3 -13.92 -29.57 26.30
CA THR A 3 -14.07 -28.62 27.41
C THR A 3 -12.73 -27.93 27.67
N LEU A 4 -12.75 -26.60 27.73
CA LEU A 4 -11.59 -25.77 28.00
C LEU A 4 -11.82 -25.02 29.31
N LYS A 5 -10.88 -25.14 30.26
CA LYS A 5 -10.92 -24.37 31.50
C LYS A 5 -10.22 -23.04 31.27
N LEU A 6 -10.96 -21.95 31.39
CA LEU A 6 -10.44 -20.59 31.26
C LEU A 6 -10.35 -19.95 32.64
N HIS A 7 -9.17 -19.47 33.00
CA HIS A 7 -8.98 -18.68 34.21
C HIS A 7 -9.21 -17.20 33.88
N LEU A 8 -10.38 -16.69 34.24
CA LEU A 8 -10.78 -15.31 33.94
C LEU A 8 -10.61 -14.42 35.18
N PRO A 9 -10.14 -13.17 34.99
CA PRO A 9 -10.17 -12.15 36.03
C PRO A 9 -11.57 -12.02 36.67
N LYS A 10 -11.61 -11.90 38.01
CA LYS A 10 -12.84 -11.66 38.78
C LYS A 10 -13.77 -10.57 38.20
N PRO A 11 -13.29 -9.41 37.71
CA PRO A 11 -14.18 -8.40 37.12
C PRO A 11 -14.91 -8.90 35.87
N LEU A 12 -14.25 -9.65 34.99
CA LEU A 12 -14.83 -10.20 33.77
C LEU A 12 -15.88 -11.26 34.09
N VAL A 13 -15.62 -12.13 35.07
CA VAL A 13 -16.60 -13.13 35.54
C VAL A 13 -17.85 -12.44 36.09
N ARG A 14 -17.71 -11.32 36.81
CA ARG A 14 -18.87 -10.54 37.31
C ARG A 14 -19.65 -9.88 36.17
N GLN A 15 -18.99 -9.44 35.11
CA GLN A 15 -19.66 -8.86 33.95
C GLN A 15 -20.43 -9.93 33.17
N LEU A 16 -19.81 -11.08 32.91
CA LEU A 16 -20.45 -12.22 32.24
C LEU A 16 -21.66 -12.73 33.03
N ASN A 17 -21.56 -12.84 34.36
CA ASN A 17 -22.70 -13.22 35.20
C ASN A 17 -23.85 -12.21 35.16
N ARG A 18 -23.55 -10.90 35.13
CA ARG A 18 -24.57 -9.86 34.98
C ARG A 18 -25.27 -9.95 33.63
N TYR A 19 -24.50 -10.18 32.57
CA TYR A 19 -25.03 -10.38 31.22
C TYR A 19 -25.89 -11.65 31.14
N ALA A 20 -25.39 -12.77 31.66
CA ALA A 20 -26.11 -14.04 31.73
C ALA A 20 -27.46 -13.89 32.45
N LYS A 21 -27.46 -13.24 33.62
CA LYS A 21 -28.69 -12.97 34.39
C LYS A 21 -29.65 -12.04 33.66
N LYS A 22 -29.15 -11.01 32.98
CA LYS A 22 -29.99 -10.07 32.21
C LYS A 22 -30.70 -10.75 31.03
N HIS A 23 -30.03 -11.70 30.39
CA HIS A 23 -30.53 -12.37 29.19
C HIS A 23 -31.13 -13.76 29.47
N GLY A 24 -31.15 -14.21 30.73
CA GLY A 24 -31.69 -15.53 31.11
C GLY A 24 -30.90 -16.70 30.52
N ILE A 25 -29.62 -16.52 30.22
CA ILE A 25 -28.76 -17.53 29.57
C ILE A 25 -27.72 -18.08 30.56
N SER A 26 -27.14 -19.23 30.23
CA SER A 26 -26.04 -19.81 31.01
C SER A 26 -24.77 -18.96 30.91
N LEU A 27 -23.89 -19.06 31.92
CA LEU A 27 -22.59 -18.38 31.91
C LEU A 27 -21.73 -18.79 30.71
N GLU A 28 -21.81 -20.06 30.31
CA GLU A 28 -21.11 -20.58 29.14
C GLU A 28 -21.62 -19.94 27.84
N ALA A 29 -22.94 -19.86 27.66
CA ALA A 29 -23.54 -19.20 26.50
C ALA A 29 -23.20 -17.71 26.45
N ALA A 30 -23.16 -17.04 27.61
CA ALA A 30 -22.72 -15.65 27.72
C ALA A 30 -21.24 -15.49 27.33
N ALA A 31 -20.37 -16.42 27.73
CA ALA A 31 -18.95 -16.40 27.38
C ALA A 31 -18.73 -16.66 25.88
N ILE A 32 -19.45 -17.64 25.30
CA ILE A 32 -19.39 -17.94 23.86
C ILE A 32 -19.84 -16.72 23.05
N ALA A 33 -20.99 -16.13 23.39
CA ALA A 33 -21.48 -14.93 22.70
C ALA A 33 -20.52 -13.74 22.80
N ALA A 34 -19.81 -13.58 23.93
CA ALA A 34 -18.81 -12.54 24.09
C ALA A 34 -17.55 -12.80 23.24
N ILE A 35 -17.13 -14.05 23.10
CA ILE A 35 -16.01 -14.44 22.24
C ILE A 35 -16.38 -14.23 20.77
N GLU A 36 -17.56 -14.68 20.36
CA GLU A 36 -18.08 -14.51 18.99
C GLU A 36 -18.13 -13.04 18.61
N ARG A 37 -18.69 -12.17 19.45
CA ARG A 37 -18.73 -10.71 19.19
C ARG A 37 -17.34 -10.08 19.06
N ASN A 38 -16.37 -10.52 19.86
CA ASN A 38 -15.00 -10.02 19.75
C ASN A 38 -14.32 -10.51 18.47
N ALA A 39 -14.59 -11.75 18.06
CA ALA A 39 -14.06 -12.32 16.82
C ALA A 39 -14.63 -11.57 15.61
N THR A 40 -15.95 -11.34 15.57
CA THR A 40 -16.59 -10.58 14.49
C THR A 40 -16.11 -9.13 14.48
N SER A 41 -16.05 -8.46 15.63
CA SER A 41 -15.57 -7.07 15.70
C SER A 41 -14.14 -6.90 15.18
N LYS A 42 -13.23 -7.83 15.48
CA LYS A 42 -11.87 -7.81 14.92
C LYS A 42 -11.85 -8.09 13.43
N GLN A 43 -12.73 -8.97 12.95
CA GLN A 43 -12.87 -9.23 11.52
C GLN A 43 -13.42 -8.00 10.78
N ASP A 44 -14.44 -7.35 11.31
CA ASP A 44 -15.03 -6.12 10.77
C ASP A 44 -14.01 -4.99 10.72
N GLN A 45 -13.18 -4.84 11.76
CA GLN A 45 -12.07 -3.87 11.76
C GLN A 45 -11.07 -4.17 10.63
N ARG A 46 -10.70 -5.43 10.42
CA ARG A 46 -9.78 -5.81 9.32
C ARG A 46 -10.40 -5.57 7.95
N ILE A 47 -11.69 -5.87 7.79
CA ILE A 47 -12.43 -5.61 6.55
C ILE A 47 -12.45 -4.11 6.28
N ASN A 48 -12.76 -3.27 7.26
CA ASN A 48 -12.78 -1.82 7.09
C ASN A 48 -11.42 -1.27 6.68
N VAL A 49 -10.33 -1.70 7.34
CA VAL A 49 -8.96 -1.28 6.96
C VAL A 49 -8.62 -1.71 5.54
N ILE A 50 -9.04 -2.90 5.10
CA ILE A 50 -8.81 -3.36 3.72
C ILE A 50 -9.64 -2.51 2.74
N SER A 51 -10.91 -2.25 3.02
CA SER A 51 -11.80 -1.42 2.19
C SER A 51 -11.28 0.01 2.06
N ASP A 52 -10.80 0.62 3.16
CA ASP A 52 -10.22 1.96 3.14
C ASP A 52 -8.95 2.02 2.30
N ARG A 53 -8.10 0.98 2.37
CA ARG A 53 -6.92 0.89 1.52
C ARG A 53 -7.27 0.69 0.06
N LEU A 54 -8.30 -0.11 -0.23
CA LEU A 54 -8.75 -0.39 -1.58
C LEU A 54 -9.32 0.88 -2.23
N THR A 55 -10.16 1.62 -1.51
CA THR A 55 -10.69 2.92 -1.98
C THR A 55 -9.58 3.95 -2.21
N GLN A 56 -8.56 4.01 -1.35
CA GLN A 56 -7.38 4.86 -1.60
C GLN A 56 -6.61 4.44 -2.86
N VAL A 57 -6.44 3.14 -3.09
CA VAL A 57 -5.79 2.64 -4.32
C VAL A 57 -6.63 2.99 -5.55
N GLU A 58 -7.95 2.80 -5.50
CA GLU A 58 -8.86 3.18 -6.57
C GLU A 58 -8.79 4.69 -6.87
N GLN A 59 -8.79 5.54 -5.84
CA GLN A 59 -8.64 6.98 -6.01
C GLN A 59 -7.28 7.36 -6.63
N ARG A 60 -6.20 6.71 -6.21
CA ARG A 60 -4.86 6.90 -6.80
C ARG A 60 -4.78 6.43 -8.24
N LEU A 61 -5.47 5.35 -8.59
CA LEU A 61 -5.56 4.89 -9.97
C LEU A 61 -6.44 5.83 -10.81
N SER A 62 -7.57 6.30 -10.28
CA SER A 62 -8.42 7.27 -10.99
C SER A 62 -7.70 8.59 -11.25
N THR A 63 -6.93 9.10 -10.28
CA THR A 63 -6.07 10.27 -10.49
C THR A 63 -4.99 9.98 -11.53
N LEU A 64 -4.28 8.85 -11.44
CA LEU A 64 -3.27 8.50 -12.44
C LEU A 64 -3.82 8.29 -13.86
N ILE A 65 -5.07 7.82 -13.99
CA ILE A 65 -5.77 7.65 -15.27
C ILE A 65 -6.27 9.01 -15.80
N ASN A 66 -6.76 9.88 -14.94
CA ASN A 66 -7.27 11.20 -15.34
C ASN A 66 -6.15 12.23 -15.57
N ASP A 67 -5.06 12.11 -14.81
CA ASP A 67 -3.82 12.87 -14.97
C ASP A 67 -2.92 12.26 -16.04
N GLN A 68 -3.38 11.19 -16.71
CA GLN A 68 -2.76 10.73 -17.96
C GLN A 68 -3.13 11.77 -19.03
N PRO A 69 -2.20 12.65 -19.46
CA PRO A 69 -2.50 13.53 -20.56
C PRO A 69 -2.83 12.64 -21.75
N VAL A 70 -4.00 12.86 -22.35
CA VAL A 70 -4.29 12.40 -23.70
C VAL A 70 -3.19 13.00 -24.58
N THR A 71 -2.11 12.26 -24.80
CA THR A 71 -1.10 12.61 -25.78
C THR A 71 -1.67 12.31 -27.16
N THR A 72 -2.73 13.01 -27.53
CA THR A 72 -2.88 13.47 -28.90
C THR A 72 -1.77 14.48 -29.11
N SER A 73 -0.65 14.01 -29.67
CA SER A 73 0.15 14.74 -30.65
C SER A 73 0.16 16.27 -30.51
N ALA A 74 1.15 16.79 -29.78
CA ALA A 74 2.01 17.92 -30.18
C ALA A 74 2.65 18.52 -28.92
N GLU A 75 3.98 18.62 -28.96
CA GLU A 75 4.81 19.66 -28.33
C GLU A 75 4.53 20.12 -26.89
N THR A 76 5.57 19.92 -26.06
CA THR A 76 6.04 20.84 -25.01
C THR A 76 5.09 21.17 -23.85
N VAL A 77 5.43 20.70 -22.65
CA VAL A 77 5.78 21.50 -21.46
C VAL A 77 6.10 20.50 -20.33
N ILE A 78 7.40 20.23 -20.12
CA ILE A 78 7.90 19.55 -18.93
C ILE A 78 8.45 20.65 -18.03
N THR A 79 7.68 21.09 -17.05
CA THR A 79 8.22 21.87 -15.92
C THR A 79 7.31 21.68 -14.69
N ASN A 80 7.89 21.12 -13.61
CA ASN A 80 7.71 21.57 -12.22
C ASN A 80 6.70 20.90 -11.27
N GLU A 81 6.36 19.60 -11.38
CA GLU A 81 5.56 18.95 -10.30
C GLU A 81 6.15 17.65 -9.71
N CYS A 82 7.34 17.23 -10.14
CA CYS A 82 7.95 15.98 -9.63
C CYS A 82 8.89 16.16 -8.42
N GLU A 83 8.86 17.31 -7.74
CA GLU A 83 9.73 17.59 -6.58
C GLU A 83 9.06 17.36 -5.21
N ALA A 84 7.74 17.14 -5.13
CA ALA A 84 7.02 17.20 -3.85
C ALA A 84 6.76 15.85 -3.13
N GLN A 85 7.30 14.71 -3.58
CA GLN A 85 7.03 13.41 -2.92
C GLN A 85 8.29 12.59 -2.56
N ALA A 86 9.46 13.21 -2.50
CA ALA A 86 10.70 12.55 -2.08
C ALA A 86 11.06 12.75 -0.60
N GLU A 87 10.13 13.18 0.26
CA GLU A 87 10.37 13.26 1.71
C GLU A 87 9.85 12.01 2.44
N LEU A 88 10.51 10.86 2.28
CA LEU A 88 10.40 9.82 3.31
C LEU A 88 11.53 8.78 3.37
N PHE A 89 12.75 9.04 2.87
CA PHE A 89 13.87 8.10 3.09
C PHE A 89 15.22 8.82 3.20
N LEU A 90 15.47 9.41 4.36
CA LEU A 90 16.81 9.88 4.75
C LEU A 90 17.72 8.68 5.01
N THR A 91 18.53 8.28 4.01
CA THR A 91 19.95 7.83 4.09
C THR A 91 20.54 7.31 2.74
N ASP A 92 19.98 7.64 1.55
CA ASP A 92 20.53 7.18 0.25
C ASP A 92 20.50 8.27 -0.87
N ASP A 93 20.39 9.56 -0.49
CA ASP A 93 20.13 10.67 -1.42
C ASP A 93 21.19 10.83 -2.51
N GLU A 94 22.48 10.62 -2.20
CA GLU A 94 23.52 10.76 -3.22
C GLU A 94 23.46 9.68 -4.30
N GLN A 95 23.08 8.45 -3.95
CA GLN A 95 23.08 7.35 -4.91
C GLN A 95 21.85 7.43 -5.81
N HIS A 96 20.71 7.86 -5.27
CA HIS A 96 19.52 8.16 -6.08
C HIS A 96 19.75 9.31 -7.05
N SER A 97 20.39 10.41 -6.62
CA SER A 97 20.75 11.51 -7.52
C SER A 97 21.73 11.08 -8.61
N ARG A 98 22.73 10.25 -8.30
CA ARG A 98 23.71 9.75 -9.28
C ARG A 98 23.06 8.82 -10.31
N ARG A 99 22.18 7.90 -9.90
CA ARG A 99 21.45 7.03 -10.83
C ARG A 99 20.50 7.82 -11.72
N ASN A 100 19.85 8.86 -11.20
CA ASN A 100 18.96 9.70 -11.99
C ASN A 100 19.73 10.53 -13.03
N LEU A 101 20.88 11.11 -12.66
CA LEU A 101 21.75 11.80 -13.61
C LEU A 101 22.28 10.84 -14.69
N ALA A 102 22.75 9.66 -14.29
CA ALA A 102 23.22 8.63 -15.24
C ALA A 102 22.11 8.21 -16.21
N TYR A 103 20.88 8.01 -15.71
CA TYR A 103 19.72 7.70 -16.53
C TYR A 103 19.46 8.78 -17.59
N GLN A 104 19.47 10.06 -17.19
CA GLN A 104 19.25 11.18 -18.12
C GLN A 104 20.34 11.24 -19.19
N THR A 105 21.61 11.06 -18.82
CA THR A 105 22.73 11.06 -19.78
C THR A 105 22.63 9.91 -20.80
N TRP A 106 22.28 8.71 -20.36
CA TRP A 106 22.10 7.58 -21.26
C TRP A 106 20.84 7.72 -22.13
N LEU A 107 19.79 8.34 -21.62
CA LEU A 107 18.57 8.58 -22.39
C LEU A 107 18.83 9.57 -23.53
N GLU A 108 19.59 10.63 -23.29
CA GLU A 108 20.03 11.55 -24.36
C GLU A 108 20.95 10.86 -25.36
N HIS A 109 21.86 10.01 -24.88
CA HIS A 109 22.73 9.21 -25.74
C HIS A 109 21.93 8.34 -26.72
N TYR A 110 20.98 7.52 -26.26
CA TYR A 110 20.19 6.65 -27.16
C TYR A 110 19.16 7.40 -28.01
N LYS A 111 18.80 8.64 -27.65
CA LYS A 111 18.02 9.51 -28.53
C LYS A 111 18.85 10.01 -29.72
N ASN A 112 20.13 10.30 -29.49
CA ASN A 112 21.05 10.78 -30.51
C ASN A 112 21.73 9.65 -31.30
N HIS A 113 21.81 8.44 -30.71
CA HIS A 113 22.43 7.24 -31.26
C HIS A 113 21.45 6.05 -31.26
N PRO A 114 20.42 6.05 -32.13
CA PRO A 114 19.46 4.96 -32.21
C PRO A 114 20.08 3.64 -32.73
N GLU A 115 21.25 3.70 -33.36
CA GLU A 115 22.05 2.55 -33.81
C GLU A 115 22.59 1.69 -32.66
N ASP A 116 22.78 2.28 -31.47
CA ASP A 116 23.30 1.61 -30.28
C ASP A 116 22.19 0.91 -29.47
N LEU A 117 20.93 1.01 -29.92
CA LEU A 117 19.81 0.32 -29.32
C LEU A 117 19.81 -1.17 -29.65
N GLU A 118 19.69 -2.00 -28.62
CA GLU A 118 19.42 -3.42 -28.81
C GLU A 118 18.06 -3.62 -29.50
N THR A 119 18.00 -4.53 -30.47
CA THR A 119 16.79 -4.79 -31.25
C THR A 119 15.63 -5.19 -30.33
N GLY A 120 14.55 -4.41 -30.38
CA GLY A 120 13.35 -4.65 -29.56
C GLY A 120 13.38 -4.01 -28.17
N ARG A 121 14.39 -3.20 -27.84
CA ARG A 121 14.43 -2.42 -26.60
C ARG A 121 14.26 -0.92 -26.87
N SER A 122 13.56 -0.27 -25.96
CA SER A 122 13.38 1.18 -26.00
C SER A 122 14.61 1.92 -25.44
N PRO A 123 14.84 3.18 -25.85
CA PRO A 123 15.86 4.06 -25.26
C PRO A 123 15.75 4.18 -23.74
N HIS A 124 14.53 4.13 -23.20
CA HIS A 124 14.28 4.22 -21.76
C HIS A 124 14.73 2.95 -21.03
N GLU A 125 14.44 1.78 -21.60
CA GLU A 125 14.91 0.50 -21.05
C GLU A 125 16.44 0.40 -21.08
N MET A 126 17.06 0.80 -22.20
CA MET A 126 18.52 0.81 -22.34
C MET A 126 19.18 1.81 -21.36
N ALA A 127 18.60 2.99 -21.20
CA ALA A 127 19.09 3.98 -20.24
C ALA A 127 18.94 3.53 -18.79
N ALA A 128 17.81 2.92 -18.43
CA ALA A 128 17.59 2.37 -17.09
C ALA A 128 18.55 1.22 -16.77
N LEU A 129 18.82 0.35 -17.73
CA LEU A 129 19.79 -0.74 -17.60
C LEU A 129 21.22 -0.22 -17.40
N LYS A 130 21.62 0.83 -18.13
CA LYS A 130 22.95 1.42 -17.95
C LYS A 130 23.08 2.19 -16.65
N ALA A 131 22.01 2.87 -16.21
CA ALA A 131 22.00 3.65 -14.98
C ALA A 131 21.90 2.81 -13.70
N SER A 132 21.38 1.58 -13.77
CA SER A 132 21.28 0.68 -12.61
C SER A 132 22.61 0.04 -12.18
N VAL A 133 23.63 0.10 -13.05
CA VAL A 133 24.99 -0.42 -12.81
C VAL A 133 25.89 0.61 -12.11
N VAL A 134 25.38 1.84 -11.90
CA VAL A 134 26.07 2.98 -11.24
C VAL A 134 25.76 3.02 -9.74
#